data_AF-N1PIX2-F1
#
_entry.id   AF-N1PIX2-F1
#
_cell.length_a   1.000
_cell.length_b   1.000
_cell.length_c   1.000
_cell.angle_alpha   90.00
_cell.angle_beta   90.00
_cell.angle_gamma   90.00
#
_symmetry.space_group_name_H-M   'P 1'
#
loop_
_entity.id
_entity.type
_entity.pdbx_description
1 polymer ?
#
loop_
_entity_poly.entity_id
_entity_poly.type
_entity_poly.pdbx_seq_one_letter_code
_entity_poly.pdbx_strand_id
1 'polypeptide(L)'
;MNNAFRITVFGALIILSSSLFVRVYGELEFGFGLLKICLVIFINILALVITSGGGPSGEKIECRYWRNRGPFVHTFHSALYAYGGIQAFVIAAAETKNPRQATPQTTKRIFWKVFIFYVYIIFMAGLVVLSNDPNLLHYTSTAARSLFVIAANNARIKAVPSTINAIVVTSAWSSGNSNMLTGSRVLYGMANAGQGPKIFNKINRFGILFTWLQNLVAIGTLTDWAIVVITYSRFYYGCKVQGIDSKKELPKAALLQPFFSWTSSVLFFLLLLTSGYTTFMHPHWSTESCDSSYFNVPFTLALYLGYKFWNKTRIIPLENIPIRGFIDVANANPELRTSKSTGLTGLNVLWS
;
A
#
# COMPACT_ATOMS: atom_id res chain seq x y z
N MET A 1 29.78 -3.62 2.66
CA MET A 1 28.92 -4.05 3.80
C MET A 1 27.89 -5.02 3.25
N ASN A 2 27.89 -6.26 3.72
CA ASN A 2 27.10 -7.34 3.11
C ASN A 2 25.59 -7.07 3.27
N ASN A 3 24.80 -7.20 2.19
CA ASN A 3 23.37 -6.92 2.20
C ASN A 3 22.63 -7.82 3.20
N ALA A 4 23.09 -9.06 3.38
CA ALA A 4 22.57 -9.99 4.37
C ALA A 4 22.62 -9.43 5.80
N PHE A 5 23.74 -8.81 6.19
CA PHE A 5 23.89 -8.23 7.53
C PHE A 5 22.86 -7.11 7.80
N ARG A 6 22.64 -6.23 6.81
CA ARG A 6 21.62 -5.16 6.92
C ARG A 6 20.23 -5.76 7.12
N ILE A 7 19.89 -6.77 6.33
CA ILE A 7 18.59 -7.46 6.42
C ILE A 7 18.41 -8.12 7.79
N THR A 8 19.44 -8.80 8.31
CA THR A 8 19.39 -9.44 9.63
C THR A 8 19.18 -8.43 10.76
N VAL A 9 19.88 -7.28 10.73
CA VAL A 9 19.72 -6.21 11.74
C VAL A 9 18.32 -5.61 11.69
N PHE A 10 17.80 -5.28 10.50
CA PHE A 10 16.44 -4.77 10.36
C PHE A 10 15.38 -5.79 10.79
N GLY A 11 15.57 -7.07 10.43
CA GLY A 11 14.70 -8.16 10.87
C GLY A 11 14.67 -8.30 12.39
N ALA A 12 15.83 -8.23 13.05
CA ALA A 12 15.91 -8.28 14.51
C ALA A 12 15.20 -7.08 15.18
N LEU A 13 15.35 -5.87 14.63
CA LEU A 13 14.64 -4.68 15.11
C LEU A 13 13.11 -4.80 14.97
N ILE A 14 12.64 -5.34 13.84
CA ILE A 14 11.20 -5.62 13.63
C ILE A 14 10.70 -6.59 14.69
N ILE A 15 11.41 -7.70 14.92
CA ILE A 15 11.04 -8.71 15.93
C ILE A 15 11.00 -8.11 17.33
N LEU A 16 12.02 -7.32 17.69
CA LEU A 16 12.11 -6.67 18.99
C LEU A 16 10.96 -5.67 19.19
N SER A 17 10.67 -4.83 18.20
CA SER A 17 9.58 -3.85 18.29
C SER A 17 8.20 -4.49 18.38
N SER A 18 8.00 -5.64 17.72
CA SER A 18 6.77 -6.42 17.82
C SER A 18 6.66 -7.26 19.10
N SER A 19 7.76 -7.37 19.85
CA SER A 19 7.77 -7.95 21.19
C SER A 19 7.44 -6.93 22.28
N LEU A 20 7.40 -5.63 21.95
CA LEU A 20 7.01 -4.55 22.86
C LEU A 20 5.49 -4.40 22.93
N PHE A 21 5.01 -3.84 24.04
CA PHE A 21 3.58 -3.67 24.32
C PHE A 21 2.88 -2.87 23.19
N VAL A 22 1.66 -3.28 22.82
CA VAL A 22 0.85 -2.68 21.72
C VAL A 22 0.70 -1.16 21.86
N ARG A 23 0.73 -0.64 23.09
CA ARG A 23 0.70 0.80 23.39
C ARG A 23 1.96 1.54 22.90
N VAL A 24 3.14 0.97 23.12
CA VAL A 24 4.42 1.53 22.66
C VAL A 24 4.49 1.54 21.14
N TYR A 25 3.97 0.48 20.51
CA TYR A 25 3.83 0.42 19.05
C TYR A 25 3.01 1.59 18.50
N GLY A 26 1.87 1.91 19.13
CA GLY A 26 1.02 3.03 18.71
C GLY A 26 1.72 4.38 18.77
N GLU A 27 2.49 4.64 19.83
CA GLU A 27 3.28 5.88 19.98
C GLU A 27 4.44 5.95 18.97
N LEU A 28 5.11 4.83 18.71
CA LEU A 28 6.18 4.73 17.70
C LEU A 28 5.65 4.99 16.28
N GLU A 29 4.53 4.37 15.90
CA GLU A 29 3.92 4.59 14.59
C GLU A 29 3.44 6.04 14.41
N PHE A 30 2.93 6.67 15.47
CA PHE A 30 2.62 8.10 15.44
C PHE A 30 3.87 8.94 15.16
N GLY A 31 4.98 8.66 15.86
CA GLY A 31 6.26 9.34 15.65
C GLY A 31 6.81 9.15 14.23
N PHE A 32 6.76 7.92 13.70
CA PHE A 32 7.19 7.64 12.32
C PHE A 32 6.27 8.28 11.28
N GLY A 33 4.96 8.36 11.56
CA GLY A 33 4.01 9.10 10.74
C GLY A 33 4.38 10.58 10.62
N LEU A 34 4.68 11.23 11.75
CA LEU A 34 5.13 12.62 11.79
C LEU A 34 6.42 12.80 10.99
N LEU A 35 7.40 11.92 11.18
CA LEU A 35 8.69 11.96 10.48
C LEU A 35 8.51 11.89 8.95
N LYS A 36 7.61 11.02 8.47
CA LYS A 36 7.28 10.90 7.04
C LYS A 36 6.68 12.18 6.47
N ILE A 37 5.76 12.81 7.20
CA ILE A 37 5.14 14.08 6.79
C ILE A 37 6.19 15.20 6.75
N CYS A 38 7.04 15.29 7.77
CA CYS A 38 8.15 16.26 7.80
C CYS A 38 9.11 16.06 6.63
N LEU A 39 9.43 14.81 6.27
CA LEU A 39 10.26 14.51 5.09
C LEU A 39 9.59 15.02 3.80
N VAL A 40 8.29 14.76 3.61
CA VAL A 40 7.55 15.23 2.44
C VAL A 40 7.57 16.76 2.34
N ILE A 41 7.38 17.47 3.45
CA ILE A 41 7.46 18.94 3.46
C ILE A 41 8.88 19.39 3.10
N PHE A 42 9.89 18.79 3.74
CA PHE A 42 11.29 19.11 3.53
C PHE A 42 11.74 18.93 2.07
N ILE A 43 11.44 17.80 1.44
CA ILE A 43 11.84 17.54 0.04
C ILE A 43 11.16 18.48 -0.96
N ASN A 44 9.93 18.93 -0.68
CA ASN A 44 9.22 19.88 -1.54
C ASN A 44 9.79 21.29 -1.41
N ILE A 45 10.13 21.73 -0.20
CA ILE A 45 10.82 23.02 0.01
C ILE A 45 12.19 22.99 -0.67
N LEU A 46 12.96 21.92 -0.47
CA LEU A 46 14.24 21.71 -1.12
C LEU A 46 14.12 21.80 -2.65
N ALA A 47 13.10 21.16 -3.22
CA ALA A 47 12.86 21.20 -4.66
C ALA A 47 12.66 22.64 -5.16
N LEU A 48 11.86 23.45 -4.46
CA LEU A 48 11.64 24.86 -4.80
C LEU A 48 12.92 25.70 -4.69
N VAL A 49 13.73 25.47 -3.65
CA VAL A 49 15.01 26.17 -3.45
C VAL A 49 15.98 25.85 -4.59
N ILE A 50 16.13 24.57 -4.95
CA ILE A 50 17.00 24.16 -6.06
C ILE A 50 16.49 24.74 -7.39
N THR A 51 15.18 24.69 -7.63
CA THR A 51 14.55 25.23 -8.84
C THR A 51 14.80 26.73 -8.98
N SER A 52 14.77 27.46 -7.87
CA SER A 52 15.00 28.91 -7.83
C SER A 52 16.49 29.31 -7.89
N GLY A 53 17.41 28.34 -8.00
CA GLY A 53 18.86 28.56 -8.04
C GLY A 53 19.52 28.77 -6.68
N GLY A 54 18.84 28.41 -5.58
CA GLY A 54 19.39 28.48 -4.22
C GLY A 54 20.42 27.39 -3.89
N GLY A 55 20.83 26.58 -4.87
CA GLY A 55 21.89 25.60 -4.72
C GLY A 55 23.29 26.24 -4.82
N PRO A 56 24.34 25.58 -4.29
CA PRO A 56 25.73 25.99 -4.46
C PRO A 56 26.18 26.21 -5.91
N SER A 57 25.50 25.59 -6.88
CA SER A 57 25.73 25.80 -8.32
C SER A 57 25.22 27.14 -8.84
N GLY A 58 24.30 27.82 -8.14
CA GLY A 58 23.67 29.08 -8.57
C GLY A 58 22.80 28.98 -9.83
N GLU A 59 22.68 27.78 -10.43
CA GLU A 59 21.92 27.57 -11.66
C GLU A 59 20.43 27.55 -11.38
N LYS A 60 19.70 28.49 -11.98
CA LYS A 60 18.24 28.53 -11.91
C LYS A 60 17.62 27.53 -12.90
N ILE A 61 16.84 26.61 -12.37
CA ILE A 61 16.12 25.60 -13.13
C ILE A 61 14.66 26.10 -13.28
N GLU A 62 14.45 27.20 -14.00
CA GLU A 62 13.14 27.85 -14.16
C GLU A 62 12.21 27.04 -15.09
N CYS A 63 11.76 25.87 -14.65
CA CYS A 63 10.95 24.93 -15.44
C CYS A 63 11.60 24.46 -16.76
N ARG A 64 12.92 24.64 -16.91
CA ARG A 64 13.68 24.29 -18.13
C ARG A 64 13.45 22.84 -18.53
N TYR A 65 13.38 21.93 -17.57
CA TYR A 65 13.18 20.50 -17.81
C TYR A 65 11.80 20.18 -18.37
N TRP A 66 10.74 20.87 -17.92
CA TRP A 66 9.39 20.72 -18.47
C TRP A 66 9.26 21.29 -19.89
N ARG A 67 10.02 22.36 -20.20
CA ARG A 67 9.94 23.04 -21.50
C ARG A 67 10.72 22.31 -22.59
N ASN A 68 11.86 21.71 -22.25
CA ASN A 68 12.73 21.10 -23.25
C ASN A 68 12.31 19.68 -23.64
N ARG A 69 11.75 18.85 -22.75
CA ARG A 69 11.19 17.51 -23.09
C ARG A 69 10.10 17.08 -22.10
N GLY A 70 9.01 16.50 -22.62
CA GLY A 70 7.79 16.16 -21.87
C GLY A 70 7.93 15.14 -20.74
N PRO A 71 6.86 14.92 -19.95
CA PRO A 71 6.89 14.20 -18.69
C PRO A 71 7.21 12.68 -18.83
N PHE A 72 7.82 12.15 -17.77
CA PHE A 72 8.34 10.79 -17.54
C PHE A 72 7.62 9.63 -18.26
N VAL A 73 8.38 8.82 -19.00
CA VAL A 73 7.88 7.68 -19.80
C VAL A 73 7.76 6.37 -18.98
N HIS A 74 8.24 6.31 -17.73
CA HIS A 74 8.37 5.04 -16.96
C HIS A 74 7.62 4.98 -15.62
N THR A 75 6.66 5.88 -15.34
CA THR A 75 6.14 6.06 -13.97
C THR A 75 4.93 5.18 -13.61
N PHE A 76 4.31 4.49 -14.58
CA PHE A 76 3.01 3.86 -14.33
C PHE A 76 3.09 2.68 -13.35
N HIS A 77 4.10 1.81 -13.47
CA HIS A 77 4.22 0.64 -12.60
C HIS A 77 4.57 1.02 -11.14
N SER A 78 5.44 2.01 -10.95
CA SER A 78 5.86 2.49 -9.63
C SER A 78 4.73 3.18 -8.85
N ALA A 79 3.81 3.85 -9.55
CA ALA A 79 2.68 4.56 -8.94
C ALA A 79 1.61 3.63 -8.33
N LEU A 80 1.56 2.36 -8.74
CA LEU A 80 0.64 1.39 -8.15
C LEU A 80 1.07 0.96 -6.75
N TYR A 81 2.36 0.71 -6.55
CA TYR A 81 2.92 0.33 -5.25
C TYR A 81 2.76 1.41 -4.19
N ALA A 82 2.67 2.67 -4.61
CA ALA A 82 2.42 3.82 -3.76
C ALA A 82 1.06 3.80 -3.06
N TYR A 83 0.05 3.16 -3.67
CA TYR A 83 -1.25 2.90 -3.05
C TYR A 83 -1.29 1.57 -2.29
N GLY A 84 -0.19 0.82 -2.29
CA GLY A 84 -0.01 -0.39 -1.50
C GLY A 84 -0.26 -0.14 -0.01
N GLY A 85 -0.92 -1.07 0.67
CA GLY A 85 -1.21 -0.96 2.10
C GLY A 85 -2.46 -0.13 2.45
N ILE A 86 -3.20 0.39 1.47
CA ILE A 86 -4.47 1.09 1.75
C ILE A 86 -5.45 0.21 2.53
N GLN A 87 -5.40 -1.12 2.42
CA GLN A 87 -6.25 -2.04 3.20
C GLN A 87 -5.97 -2.05 4.71
N ALA A 88 -4.84 -1.51 5.19
CA ALA A 88 -4.49 -1.54 6.61
C ALA A 88 -5.55 -0.84 7.49
N PHE A 89 -6.21 0.22 6.99
CA PHE A 89 -7.27 0.89 7.75
C PHE A 89 -8.53 0.02 7.91
N VAL A 90 -8.77 -0.97 7.03
CA VAL A 90 -9.94 -1.87 7.12
C VAL A 90 -9.80 -2.78 8.33
N ILE A 91 -8.58 -3.21 8.65
CA ILE A 91 -8.29 -4.00 9.85
C ILE A 91 -8.48 -3.13 11.10
N ALA A 92 -8.00 -1.89 11.06
CA ALA A 92 -8.23 -0.93 12.13
C ALA A 92 -9.72 -0.60 12.30
N ALA A 93 -10.52 -0.64 11.23
CA ALA A 93 -11.96 -0.42 11.30
C ALA A 93 -12.66 -1.43 12.23
N ALA A 94 -12.18 -2.68 12.31
CA ALA A 94 -12.72 -3.68 13.23
C ALA A 94 -12.56 -3.28 14.71
N GLU A 95 -11.59 -2.40 15.02
CA GLU A 95 -11.32 -1.89 16.37
C GLU A 95 -11.95 -0.49 16.61
N THR A 96 -12.64 0.08 15.61
CA THR A 96 -13.28 1.41 15.74
C THR A 96 -14.67 1.34 16.38
N LYS A 97 -15.03 2.38 17.14
CA LYS A 97 -16.34 2.46 17.81
C LYS A 97 -17.54 2.49 16.84
N ASN A 98 -17.37 3.09 15.65
CA ASN A 98 -18.43 3.26 14.64
C ASN A 98 -17.93 2.98 13.21
N PRO A 99 -17.67 1.71 12.86
CA PRO A 99 -17.02 1.35 11.61
C PRO A 99 -17.87 1.67 10.38
N ARG A 100 -19.20 1.56 10.42
CA ARG A 100 -20.04 1.78 9.23
C ARG A 100 -20.00 3.22 8.74
N GLN A 101 -19.85 4.19 9.65
CA GLN A 101 -19.75 5.60 9.29
C GLN A 101 -18.30 6.06 9.13
N ALA A 102 -17.40 5.64 10.01
CA ALA A 102 -16.00 6.07 10.00
C ALA A 102 -15.26 5.53 8.77
N THR A 103 -15.38 4.23 8.47
CA THR A 103 -14.65 3.58 7.38
C THR A 103 -14.82 4.30 6.04
N PRO A 104 -16.05 4.52 5.52
CA PRO A 104 -16.19 5.12 4.20
C PRO A 104 -15.89 6.63 4.17
N GLN A 105 -15.85 7.31 5.32
CA GLN A 105 -15.36 8.69 5.41
C GLN A 105 -13.82 8.70 5.35
N THR A 106 -13.18 7.84 6.14
CA THR A 106 -11.73 7.66 6.18
C THR A 106 -11.18 7.22 4.82
N THR A 107 -11.81 6.28 4.12
CA THR A 107 -11.39 5.87 2.77
C THR A 107 -11.36 7.04 1.79
N LYS A 108 -12.41 7.87 1.74
CA LYS A 108 -12.48 9.03 0.84
C LYS A 108 -11.39 10.06 1.18
N ARG A 109 -11.15 10.28 2.47
CA ARG A 109 -10.09 11.18 2.97
C ARG A 109 -8.70 10.67 2.60
N ILE A 110 -8.40 9.40 2.86
CA ILE A 110 -7.10 8.79 2.50
C ILE A 110 -6.87 8.89 0.99
N PHE A 111 -7.88 8.55 0.17
CA PHE A 111 -7.77 8.63 -1.28
C PHE A 111 -7.34 10.03 -1.75
N TRP A 112 -8.06 11.07 -1.35
CA TRP A 112 -7.75 12.44 -1.78
C TRP A 112 -6.44 12.95 -1.20
N LYS A 113 -6.11 12.64 0.06
CA LYS A 113 -4.83 13.01 0.66
C LYS A 113 -3.67 12.41 -0.13
N VAL A 114 -3.65 11.09 -0.30
CA VAL A 114 -2.60 10.38 -1.03
C VAL A 114 -2.53 10.91 -2.46
N PHE A 115 -3.66 11.02 -3.16
CA PHE A 115 -3.68 11.53 -4.53
C PHE A 115 -3.04 12.91 -4.66
N ILE A 116 -3.44 13.88 -3.83
CA ILE A 116 -2.93 15.26 -3.88
C ILE A 116 -1.43 15.29 -3.54
N PHE A 117 -1.00 14.61 -2.48
CA PHE A 117 0.42 14.58 -2.09
C PHE A 117 1.28 13.94 -3.18
N TYR A 118 0.82 12.85 -3.80
CA TYR A 118 1.57 12.17 -4.85
C TYR A 118 1.68 13.01 -6.12
N VAL A 119 0.57 13.59 -6.60
CA VAL A 119 0.59 14.49 -7.77
C VAL A 119 1.53 15.66 -7.52
N TYR A 120 1.48 16.26 -6.33
CA TYR A 120 2.35 17.37 -5.96
C TYR A 120 3.83 16.97 -5.88
N ILE A 121 4.15 15.84 -5.25
CA ILE A 121 5.52 15.32 -5.16
C ILE A 121 6.08 14.99 -6.55
N ILE A 122 5.29 14.35 -7.42
CA ILE A 122 5.70 14.03 -8.80
C ILE A 122 5.94 15.30 -9.60
N PHE A 123 5.06 16.29 -9.47
CA PHE A 123 5.23 17.59 -10.10
C PHE A 123 6.55 18.25 -9.66
N MET A 124 6.82 18.31 -8.35
CA MET A 124 8.07 18.87 -7.81
C MET A 124 9.30 18.06 -8.23
N ALA A 125 9.22 16.73 -8.26
CA ALA A 125 10.32 15.90 -8.75
C ALA A 125 10.64 16.19 -10.23
N GLY A 126 9.62 16.41 -11.06
CA GLY A 126 9.78 16.79 -12.46
C GLY A 126 10.40 18.17 -12.71
N LEU A 127 10.36 19.07 -11.72
CA LEU A 127 11.05 20.36 -11.82
C LEU A 127 12.56 20.24 -11.61
N VAL A 128 13.02 19.26 -10.83
CA VAL A 128 14.40 19.22 -10.33
C VAL A 128 15.25 18.14 -10.99
N VAL A 129 14.64 17.07 -11.52
CA VAL A 129 15.37 15.97 -12.16
C VAL A 129 14.92 15.80 -13.61
N LEU A 130 15.90 15.65 -14.51
CA LEU A 130 15.67 15.33 -15.91
C LEU A 130 15.16 13.89 -16.06
N SER A 131 14.21 13.67 -16.97
CA SER A 131 13.64 12.35 -17.26
C SER A 131 14.64 11.33 -17.86
N ASN A 132 15.80 11.79 -18.35
CA ASN A 132 16.86 10.99 -18.96
C ASN A 132 18.15 10.96 -18.13
N ASP A 133 18.13 11.37 -16.86
CA ASP A 133 19.33 11.33 -16.01
C ASP A 133 19.86 9.86 -15.95
N PRO A 134 21.13 9.60 -16.29
CA PRO A 134 21.69 8.25 -16.30
C PRO A 134 21.59 7.57 -14.93
N ASN A 135 21.51 8.35 -13.84
CA ASN A 135 21.30 7.82 -12.49
C ASN A 135 19.88 7.29 -12.24
N LEU A 136 18.91 7.59 -13.11
CA LEU A 136 17.55 7.01 -13.10
C LEU A 136 17.51 5.64 -13.80
N LEU A 137 18.36 5.43 -14.81
CA LEU A 137 18.32 4.26 -15.71
C LEU A 137 19.14 3.07 -15.21
N HIS A 138 20.08 3.29 -14.29
CA HIS A 138 20.77 2.19 -13.63
C HIS A 138 19.91 1.62 -12.49
N TYR A 139 19.16 0.55 -12.81
CA TYR A 139 18.40 -0.29 -11.87
C TYR A 139 19.32 -1.04 -10.90
N THR A 140 20.10 -0.36 -10.08
CA THR A 140 20.71 -1.00 -8.91
C THR A 140 19.64 -1.06 -7.83
N SER A 141 19.26 -2.27 -7.45
CA SER A 141 18.17 -2.72 -6.55
C SER A 141 18.21 -2.20 -5.10
N THR A 142 18.83 -1.05 -4.86
CA THR A 142 18.84 -0.40 -3.56
C THR A 142 17.87 0.79 -3.62
N ALA A 143 17.09 0.98 -2.57
CA ALA A 143 16.33 2.19 -2.26
C ALA A 143 17.17 3.51 -2.24
N ALA A 144 18.42 3.47 -2.71
CA ALA A 144 19.48 4.45 -2.56
C ALA A 144 19.52 5.55 -3.62
N ARG A 145 18.50 5.71 -4.48
CA ARG A 145 18.41 6.89 -5.35
C ARG A 145 16.98 7.40 -5.49
N SER A 146 16.39 7.82 -4.36
CA SER A 146 15.23 8.71 -4.38
C SER A 146 15.49 9.89 -5.33
N LEU A 147 14.50 10.28 -6.14
CA LEU A 147 14.61 11.41 -7.08
C LEU A 147 15.17 12.68 -6.40
N PHE A 148 14.77 12.93 -5.16
CA PHE A 148 15.23 14.08 -4.39
C PHE A 148 16.69 13.95 -3.90
N VAL A 149 17.21 12.72 -3.77
CA VAL A 149 18.63 12.47 -3.50
C VAL A 149 19.46 12.74 -4.75
N ILE A 150 18.98 12.33 -5.92
CA ILE A 150 19.64 12.64 -7.21
C ILE A 150 19.68 14.16 -7.42
N ALA A 151 18.54 14.84 -7.22
CA ALA A 151 18.44 16.29 -7.24
C ALA A 151 19.45 16.98 -6.32
N ALA A 152 19.57 16.53 -5.06
CA ALA A 152 20.49 17.12 -4.09
C ALA A 152 21.96 16.90 -4.49
N ASN A 153 22.30 15.72 -5.04
CA ASN A 153 23.64 15.44 -5.56
C ASN A 153 23.97 16.32 -6.77
N ASN A 154 23.04 16.47 -7.71
CA ASN A 154 23.19 17.32 -8.89
C ASN A 154 23.36 18.80 -8.48
N ALA A 155 22.63 19.24 -7.45
CA ALA A 155 22.77 20.56 -6.84
C ALA A 155 24.02 20.69 -5.92
N ARG A 156 24.84 19.64 -5.77
CA ARG A 156 26.04 19.58 -4.91
C ARG A 156 25.79 19.87 -3.42
N ILE A 157 24.62 19.54 -2.90
CA ILE A 157 24.26 19.72 -1.48
C ILE A 157 24.60 18.44 -0.69
N LYS A 158 25.73 18.44 0.03
CA LYS A 158 26.31 17.23 0.64
C LYS A 158 25.50 16.62 1.80
N ALA A 159 24.81 17.42 2.61
CA ALA A 159 24.12 16.94 3.82
C ALA A 159 22.73 16.33 3.56
N VAL A 160 22.10 16.66 2.44
CA VAL A 160 20.72 16.29 2.14
C VAL A 160 20.56 14.79 1.77
N PRO A 161 21.43 14.19 0.93
CA PRO A 161 21.36 12.77 0.59
C PRO A 161 21.31 11.83 1.79
N SER A 162 22.17 12.05 2.80
CA SER A 162 22.22 11.21 4.00
C SER A 162 20.95 11.33 4.83
N THR A 163 20.41 12.54 4.98
CA THR A 163 19.18 12.79 5.75
C THR A 163 17.97 12.14 5.11
N ILE A 164 17.79 12.29 3.79
CA ILE A 164 16.69 11.64 3.06
C ILE A 164 16.81 10.12 3.16
N ASN A 165 18.00 9.57 2.92
CA ASN A 165 18.21 8.12 3.00
C ASN A 165 17.94 7.56 4.41
N ALA A 166 18.36 8.26 5.47
CA ALA A 166 18.10 7.85 6.84
C ALA A 166 16.59 7.79 7.15
N ILE A 167 15.83 8.82 6.75
CA ILE A 167 14.39 8.86 7.02
C ILE A 167 13.63 7.83 6.17
N VAL A 168 14.04 7.62 4.92
CA VAL A 168 13.45 6.58 4.04
C VAL A 168 13.64 5.19 4.64
N VAL A 169 14.83 4.90 5.19
CA VAL A 169 15.11 3.62 5.85
C VAL A 169 14.24 3.43 7.09
N THR A 170 14.10 4.46 7.93
CA THR A 170 13.19 4.43 9.09
C THR A 170 11.73 4.23 8.66
N SER A 171 11.33 4.82 7.53
CA SER A 171 9.99 4.68 6.97
C SER A 171 9.72 3.26 6.45
N ALA A 172 10.71 2.65 5.81
CA ALA A 172 10.65 1.25 5.37
C ALA A 172 10.54 0.30 6.57
N TRP A 173 11.28 0.57 7.65
CA TRP A 173 11.19 -0.20 8.89
C TRP A 173 9.80 -0.13 9.54
N SER A 174 9.23 1.07 9.70
CA SER A 174 7.85 1.26 10.20
C SER A 174 6.82 0.54 9.32
N SER A 175 6.93 0.63 7.99
CA SER A 175 6.03 -0.10 7.09
C SER A 175 6.15 -1.63 7.25
N GLY A 176 7.37 -2.15 7.42
CA GLY A 176 7.60 -3.56 7.70
C GLY A 176 6.95 -4.03 8.99
N ASN A 177 7.05 -3.23 10.05
CA ASN A 177 6.43 -3.53 11.35
C ASN A 177 4.89 -3.55 11.25
N SER A 178 4.30 -2.56 10.58
CA SER A 178 2.86 -2.51 10.30
C SER A 178 2.35 -3.71 9.51
N ASN A 179 3.10 -4.14 8.49
CA ASN A 179 2.74 -5.30 7.68
C ASN A 179 2.82 -6.61 8.48
N MET A 180 3.79 -6.74 9.38
CA MET A 180 3.93 -7.92 10.23
C MET A 180 2.76 -8.05 11.22
N LEU A 181 2.37 -6.93 11.84
CA LEU A 181 1.23 -6.88 12.76
C LEU A 181 -0.11 -7.15 12.03
N THR A 182 -0.27 -6.62 10.82
CA THR A 182 -1.43 -6.92 9.98
C THR A 182 -1.46 -8.40 9.57
N GLY A 183 -0.33 -8.95 9.14
CA GLY A 183 -0.24 -10.36 8.72
C GLY A 183 -0.58 -11.34 9.83
N SER A 184 -0.09 -11.10 11.05
CA SER A 184 -0.40 -11.95 12.21
C SER A 184 -1.89 -11.89 12.58
N ARG A 185 -2.52 -10.71 12.55
CA ARG A 185 -3.96 -10.56 12.78
C ARG A 185 -4.81 -11.30 11.74
N VAL A 186 -4.45 -11.22 10.46
CA VAL A 186 -5.16 -11.93 9.39
C VAL A 186 -5.04 -13.44 9.58
N LEU A 187 -3.84 -13.95 9.86
CA LEU A 187 -3.62 -15.37 10.12
C LEU A 187 -4.40 -15.87 11.35
N TYR A 188 -4.38 -15.10 12.44
CA TYR A 188 -5.16 -15.41 13.64
C TYR A 188 -6.67 -15.41 13.37
N GLY A 189 -7.18 -14.41 12.64
CA GLY A 189 -8.58 -14.33 12.25
C GLY A 189 -9.02 -15.54 11.41
N MET A 190 -8.19 -15.96 10.45
CA MET A 190 -8.45 -17.15 9.63
C MET A 190 -8.45 -18.44 10.47
N ALA A 191 -7.52 -18.58 11.41
CA ALA A 191 -7.44 -19.76 12.27
C ALA A 191 -8.59 -19.85 13.28
N ASN A 192 -9.06 -18.71 13.80
CA ASN A 192 -10.23 -18.65 14.67
C ASN A 192 -11.53 -18.94 13.90
N ALA A 193 -11.62 -18.51 12.63
CA ALA A 193 -12.72 -18.84 11.73
C ALA A 193 -12.70 -20.30 11.22
N GLY A 194 -11.71 -21.11 11.63
CA GLY A 194 -11.56 -22.51 11.19
C GLY A 194 -11.09 -22.68 9.74
N GLN A 195 -10.69 -21.59 9.08
CA GLN A 195 -10.21 -21.56 7.69
C GLN A 195 -8.68 -21.64 7.58
N GLY A 196 -7.97 -21.51 8.71
CA GLY A 196 -6.51 -21.62 8.80
C GLY A 196 -6.07 -22.80 9.70
N PRO A 197 -4.81 -23.27 9.57
CA PRO A 197 -4.23 -24.25 10.48
C PRO A 197 -4.33 -23.81 11.95
N LYS A 198 -4.80 -24.69 12.84
CA LYS A 198 -4.98 -24.43 14.28
C LYS A 198 -3.68 -24.02 15.00
N ILE A 199 -2.53 -24.26 14.40
CA ILE A 199 -1.23 -23.81 14.94
C ILE A 199 -1.15 -22.28 15.06
N PHE A 200 -1.88 -21.53 14.20
CA PHE A 200 -1.95 -20.08 14.26
C PHE A 200 -2.90 -19.55 15.36
N ASN A 201 -3.68 -20.42 16.02
CA ASN A 201 -4.40 -20.06 17.27
C ASN A 201 -3.47 -20.08 18.48
N LYS A 202 -2.30 -20.74 18.39
CA LYS A 202 -1.26 -20.65 19.43
C LYS A 202 -0.40 -19.42 19.16
N ILE A 203 -0.85 -18.29 19.69
CA ILE A 203 -0.02 -17.10 19.76
C ILE A 203 1.07 -17.40 20.81
N ASN A 204 2.35 -17.48 20.40
CA ASN A 204 3.43 -17.31 21.37
C ASN A 204 3.31 -15.87 21.93
N ARG A 205 3.83 -15.58 23.14
CA ARG A 205 3.70 -14.23 23.75
C ARG A 205 4.23 -13.06 22.89
N PHE A 206 4.88 -13.38 21.76
CA PHE A 206 5.55 -12.46 20.84
C PHE A 206 5.23 -12.76 19.36
N GLY A 207 3.99 -13.14 19.04
CA GLY A 207 3.52 -13.67 17.74
C GLY A 207 4.16 -13.13 16.45
N ILE A 208 5.15 -13.86 15.92
CA ILE A 208 5.86 -13.54 14.67
C ILE A 208 6.12 -14.83 13.85
N LEU A 209 5.92 -14.76 12.53
CA LEU A 209 6.35 -15.79 11.56
C LEU A 209 7.24 -15.16 10.46
N PHE A 210 8.46 -15.69 10.37
CA PHE A 210 9.48 -15.74 9.31
C PHE A 210 9.68 -14.62 8.25
N THR A 211 10.96 -14.28 8.09
CA THR A 211 11.59 -13.26 7.24
C THR A 211 11.75 -13.60 5.75
N TRP A 212 11.39 -14.80 5.28
CA TRP A 212 11.51 -15.14 3.85
C TRP A 212 10.39 -14.56 2.98
N LEU A 213 9.41 -13.87 3.59
CA LEU A 213 8.20 -13.37 2.94
C LEU A 213 8.38 -12.05 2.16
N GLN A 214 9.44 -11.27 2.44
CA GLN A 214 9.57 -9.89 1.95
C GLN A 214 9.67 -9.78 0.42
N ASN A 215 10.21 -10.80 -0.25
CA ASN A 215 10.32 -10.83 -1.71
C ASN A 215 9.05 -11.34 -2.41
N LEU A 216 8.05 -11.84 -1.67
CA LEU A 216 6.74 -12.25 -2.21
C LEU A 216 5.66 -11.16 -2.13
N VAL A 217 5.89 -10.10 -1.36
CA VAL A 217 4.88 -9.09 -1.04
C VAL A 217 4.46 -8.24 -2.25
N ALA A 218 5.39 -7.95 -3.18
CA ALA A 218 5.10 -7.04 -4.29
C ALA A 218 4.07 -7.60 -5.28
N ILE A 219 4.21 -8.86 -5.69
CA ILE A 219 3.24 -9.54 -6.57
C ILE A 219 2.06 -10.07 -5.76
N GLY A 220 2.29 -10.48 -4.50
CA GLY A 220 1.21 -10.83 -3.58
C GLY A 220 0.18 -9.70 -3.41
N THR A 221 0.62 -8.44 -3.40
CA THR A 221 -0.28 -7.28 -3.28
C THR A 221 -1.18 -7.11 -4.52
N LEU A 222 -0.63 -7.30 -5.72
CA LEU A 222 -1.43 -7.24 -6.95
C LEU A 222 -2.43 -8.40 -7.05
N THR A 223 -2.01 -9.60 -6.66
CA THR A 223 -2.90 -10.78 -6.57
C THR A 223 -4.00 -10.58 -5.53
N ASP A 224 -3.67 -10.02 -4.36
CA ASP A 224 -4.64 -9.70 -3.31
C ASP A 224 -5.70 -8.69 -3.81
N TRP A 225 -5.28 -7.61 -4.48
CA TRP A 225 -6.22 -6.64 -5.05
C TRP A 225 -7.10 -7.24 -6.15
N ALA A 226 -6.56 -8.13 -6.98
CA ALA A 226 -7.37 -8.88 -7.95
C ALA A 226 -8.44 -9.73 -7.25
N ILE A 227 -8.08 -10.44 -6.17
CA ILE A 227 -9.01 -11.25 -5.38
C ILE A 227 -10.09 -10.38 -4.71
N VAL A 228 -9.72 -9.22 -4.16
CA VAL A 228 -10.67 -8.27 -3.56
C VAL A 228 -11.69 -7.79 -4.60
N VAL A 229 -11.25 -7.43 -5.80
CA VAL A 229 -12.13 -6.99 -6.89
C VAL A 229 -13.06 -8.12 -7.35
N ILE A 230 -12.56 -9.34 -7.49
CA ILE A 230 -13.37 -10.51 -7.85
C ILE A 230 -14.42 -10.79 -6.76
N THR A 231 -14.02 -10.77 -5.49
CA THR A 231 -14.90 -11.01 -4.34
C THR A 231 -16.00 -9.94 -4.26
N TYR A 232 -15.63 -8.67 -4.43
CA TYR A 232 -16.59 -7.58 -4.48
C TYR A 232 -17.57 -7.70 -5.65
N SER A 233 -17.08 -8.10 -6.83
CA SER A 233 -17.93 -8.32 -8.01
C SER A 233 -19.00 -9.37 -7.72
N ARG A 234 -18.61 -10.48 -7.07
CA ARG A 234 -19.56 -11.51 -6.63
C ARG A 234 -20.55 -11.02 -5.58
N PHE A 235 -20.11 -10.21 -4.63
CA PHE A 235 -21.00 -9.57 -3.66
C PHE A 235 -22.04 -8.68 -4.36
N TYR A 236 -21.61 -7.83 -5.31
CA TYR A 236 -22.50 -6.97 -6.08
C TYR A 236 -23.54 -7.76 -6.90
N TYR A 237 -23.10 -8.79 -7.63
CA TYR A 237 -24.01 -9.66 -8.38
C TYR A 237 -24.90 -10.50 -7.46
N GLY A 238 -24.42 -10.90 -6.30
CA GLY A 238 -25.22 -11.56 -5.26
C GLY A 238 -26.36 -10.67 -4.76
N CYS A 239 -26.08 -9.40 -4.42
CA CYS A 239 -27.11 -8.43 -4.06
C CYS A 239 -28.15 -8.27 -5.17
N LYS A 240 -27.70 -8.20 -6.44
CA LYS A 240 -28.60 -8.05 -7.59
C LYS A 240 -29.52 -9.27 -7.79
N VAL A 241 -28.99 -10.48 -7.66
CA VAL A 241 -29.76 -11.73 -7.78
C VAL A 241 -30.73 -11.90 -6.61
N GLN A 242 -30.36 -11.47 -5.41
CA GLN A 242 -31.19 -11.54 -4.20
C GLN A 242 -32.21 -10.39 -4.08
N GLY A 243 -32.22 -9.44 -5.03
CA GLY A 243 -33.13 -8.30 -5.03
C GLY A 243 -32.82 -7.23 -3.96
N ILE A 244 -31.60 -7.19 -3.42
CA ILE A 244 -31.17 -6.25 -2.38
C ILE A 244 -30.84 -4.89 -3.03
N ASP A 245 -31.55 -3.83 -2.65
CA ASP A 245 -31.28 -2.49 -3.15
C ASP A 245 -30.05 -1.92 -2.42
N SER A 246 -28.89 -2.02 -3.08
CA SER A 246 -27.60 -1.60 -2.54
C SER A 246 -27.55 -0.13 -2.11
N LYS A 247 -28.43 0.75 -2.62
CA LYS A 247 -28.46 2.17 -2.26
C LYS A 247 -29.25 2.46 -0.99
N LYS A 248 -30.18 1.59 -0.62
CA LYS A 248 -31.07 1.77 0.53
C LYS A 248 -30.70 0.88 1.70
N GLU A 249 -30.29 -0.37 1.41
CA GLU A 249 -30.09 -1.40 2.42
C GLU A 249 -28.65 -1.50 2.91
N LEU A 250 -27.68 -1.00 2.14
CA LEU A 250 -26.28 -1.00 2.55
C LEU A 250 -25.89 0.31 3.25
N PRO A 251 -25.01 0.28 4.26
CA PRO A 251 -24.53 1.48 4.94
C PRO A 251 -23.90 2.52 4.00
N LYS A 252 -23.30 2.06 2.90
CA LYS A 252 -22.70 2.91 1.87
C LYS A 252 -22.67 2.17 0.54
N ALA A 253 -23.40 2.67 -0.45
CA ALA A 253 -23.28 2.22 -1.82
C ALA A 253 -22.01 2.80 -2.47
N ALA A 254 -21.29 1.96 -3.21
CA ALA A 254 -20.21 2.43 -4.07
C ALA A 254 -20.78 3.14 -5.30
N LEU A 255 -20.17 4.26 -5.67
CA LEU A 255 -20.57 5.05 -6.84
C LEU A 255 -20.13 4.33 -8.13
N LEU A 256 -20.98 4.29 -9.16
CA LEU A 256 -20.69 3.74 -10.50
C LEU A 256 -20.32 2.24 -10.56
N GLN A 257 -20.86 1.41 -9.66
CA GLN A 257 -20.79 -0.04 -9.81
C GLN A 257 -21.78 -0.54 -10.87
N PRO A 258 -21.42 -1.52 -11.75
CA PRO A 258 -20.24 -2.40 -11.70
C PRO A 258 -19.03 -1.92 -12.53
N PHE A 259 -19.08 -0.74 -13.14
CA PHE A 259 -18.05 -0.27 -14.09
C PHE A 259 -16.65 -0.29 -13.46
N PHE A 260 -16.49 0.29 -12.26
CA PHE A 260 -15.19 0.32 -11.58
C PHE A 260 -14.61 -1.06 -11.27
N SER A 261 -15.45 -2.05 -10.95
CA SER A 261 -14.98 -3.41 -10.66
C SER A 261 -14.45 -4.10 -11.92
N TRP A 262 -15.14 -3.96 -13.06
CA TRP A 262 -14.66 -4.51 -14.32
C TRP A 262 -13.39 -3.83 -14.82
N THR A 263 -13.33 -2.49 -14.79
CA THR A 263 -12.13 -1.76 -15.21
C THR A 263 -10.93 -2.11 -14.33
N SER A 264 -11.12 -2.22 -13.01
CA SER A 264 -10.04 -2.57 -12.09
C SER A 264 -9.56 -4.01 -12.29
N SER A 265 -10.47 -4.95 -12.55
CA SER A 265 -10.12 -6.35 -12.81
C SER A 265 -9.27 -6.50 -14.07
N VAL A 266 -9.67 -5.83 -15.16
CA VAL A 266 -8.90 -5.83 -16.42
C VAL A 266 -7.54 -5.15 -16.22
N LEU A 267 -7.51 -4.03 -15.50
CA LEU A 267 -6.27 -3.31 -15.22
C LEU A 267 -5.29 -4.15 -14.39
N PHE A 268 -5.73 -4.78 -13.30
CA PHE A 268 -4.86 -5.64 -12.49
C PHE A 268 -4.37 -6.86 -13.27
N PHE A 269 -5.20 -7.44 -14.12
CA PHE A 269 -4.77 -8.52 -15.01
C PHE A 269 -3.66 -8.06 -15.98
N LEU A 270 -3.85 -6.92 -16.65
CA LEU A 270 -2.83 -6.36 -17.54
C LEU A 270 -1.54 -6.00 -16.80
N LEU A 271 -1.65 -5.50 -15.57
CA LEU A 271 -0.49 -5.16 -14.74
C LEU A 271 0.27 -6.40 -14.26
N LEU A 272 -0.42 -7.48 -13.93
CA LEU A 272 0.21 -8.75 -13.61
C LEU A 272 1.00 -9.30 -14.81
N LEU A 273 0.45 -9.20 -16.03
CA LEU A 273 1.14 -9.63 -17.26
C LEU A 273 2.33 -8.74 -17.61
N THR A 274 2.23 -7.43 -17.38
CA THR A 274 3.28 -6.46 -17.75
C THR A 274 4.31 -6.26 -16.65
N SER A 275 4.09 -6.74 -15.42
CA SER A 275 5.01 -6.50 -14.29
C SER A 275 6.42 -7.05 -14.52
N GLY A 276 6.56 -8.21 -15.18
CA GLY A 276 7.85 -8.80 -15.54
C GLY A 276 8.22 -8.61 -17.01
N TYR A 277 7.77 -7.52 -17.67
CA TYR A 277 8.05 -7.31 -19.10
C TYR A 277 9.56 -7.18 -19.39
N THR A 278 10.34 -6.68 -18.43
CA THR A 278 11.79 -6.50 -18.56
C THR A 278 12.53 -7.83 -18.72
N THR A 279 11.98 -8.92 -18.18
CA THR A 279 12.47 -10.29 -18.37
C THR A 279 12.43 -10.72 -19.85
N PHE A 280 11.47 -10.18 -20.61
CA PHE A 280 11.24 -10.53 -22.01
C PHE A 280 11.94 -9.59 -23.01
N MET A 281 12.67 -8.58 -22.55
CA MET A 281 13.41 -7.65 -23.42
C MET A 281 14.83 -8.15 -23.72
N HIS A 282 15.13 -8.46 -24.98
CA HIS A 282 16.48 -8.85 -25.45
C HIS A 282 17.47 -7.69 -25.29
N PRO A 283 18.72 -7.91 -24.80
CA PRO A 283 19.51 -9.15 -24.83
C PRO A 283 19.71 -9.85 -23.47
N HIS A 284 18.97 -9.49 -22.41
CA HIS A 284 19.22 -9.99 -21.04
C HIS A 284 18.08 -10.89 -20.50
N TRP A 285 17.85 -12.04 -21.13
CA TRP A 285 16.99 -13.08 -20.54
C TRP A 285 17.61 -13.57 -19.23
N SER A 286 16.93 -13.33 -18.10
CA SER A 286 17.36 -13.77 -16.76
C SER A 286 16.27 -14.66 -16.16
N THR A 287 16.56 -15.95 -16.01
CA THR A 287 15.66 -16.93 -15.38
C THR A 287 15.31 -16.52 -13.95
N GLU A 288 16.26 -15.94 -13.21
CA GLU A 288 16.06 -15.44 -11.85
C GLU A 288 15.01 -14.31 -11.78
N SER A 289 14.99 -13.43 -12.80
CA SER A 289 14.03 -12.32 -12.89
C SER A 289 12.64 -12.82 -13.30
N CYS A 290 12.58 -13.82 -14.18
CA CYS A 290 11.34 -14.50 -14.57
C CYS A 290 10.67 -15.17 -13.37
N ASP A 291 11.43 -15.97 -12.64
CA ASP A 291 10.93 -16.73 -11.50
C ASP A 291 10.49 -15.78 -10.39
N SER A 292 11.28 -14.75 -10.07
CA SER A 292 10.93 -13.77 -9.04
C SER A 292 9.68 -12.95 -9.38
N SER A 293 9.46 -12.61 -10.65
CA SER A 293 8.31 -11.78 -11.10
C SER A 293 6.99 -12.54 -11.21
N TYR A 294 7.02 -13.85 -11.48
CA TYR A 294 5.80 -14.61 -11.80
C TYR A 294 5.50 -15.77 -10.86
N PHE A 295 6.43 -16.24 -10.02
CA PHE A 295 6.23 -17.40 -9.14
C PHE A 295 5.05 -17.26 -8.15
N ASN A 296 4.74 -16.04 -7.72
CA ASN A 296 3.66 -15.79 -6.74
C ASN A 296 2.26 -16.17 -7.23
N VAL A 297 1.99 -16.03 -8.52
CA VAL A 297 0.69 -16.33 -9.11
C VAL A 297 0.37 -17.84 -9.03
N PRO A 298 1.20 -18.75 -9.57
CA PRO A 298 0.97 -20.19 -9.43
C PRO A 298 1.07 -20.64 -7.97
N PHE A 299 1.94 -20.04 -7.15
CA PHE A 299 2.02 -20.36 -5.72
C PHE A 299 0.70 -20.06 -4.99
N THR A 300 0.10 -18.89 -5.23
CA THR A 300 -1.18 -18.50 -4.61
C THR A 300 -2.32 -19.38 -5.12
N LEU A 301 -2.34 -19.69 -6.41
CA LEU A 301 -3.33 -20.61 -6.98
C LEU A 301 -3.19 -22.02 -6.40
N ALA A 302 -1.97 -22.52 -6.23
CA ALA A 302 -1.70 -23.81 -5.60
C ALA A 302 -2.18 -23.85 -4.14
N LEU A 303 -1.96 -22.79 -3.36
CA LEU A 303 -2.49 -22.70 -2.00
C LEU A 303 -4.03 -22.67 -1.97
N TYR A 304 -4.66 -21.89 -2.85
CA TYR A 304 -6.12 -21.82 -2.96
C TYR A 304 -6.75 -23.15 -3.37
N LEU A 305 -6.23 -23.76 -4.45
CA LEU A 305 -6.71 -25.05 -4.95
C LEU A 305 -6.39 -26.18 -3.96
N GLY A 306 -5.22 -26.16 -3.33
CA GLY A 306 -4.83 -27.12 -2.30
C GLY A 306 -5.76 -27.07 -1.09
N TYR A 307 -6.08 -25.88 -0.60
CA TYR A 307 -7.08 -25.69 0.47
C TYR A 307 -8.45 -26.23 0.07
N LYS A 308 -8.88 -25.92 -1.16
CA LYS A 308 -10.19 -26.36 -1.68
C LYS A 308 -10.27 -27.87 -1.87
N PHE A 309 -9.18 -28.49 -2.32
CA PHE A 309 -9.06 -29.93 -2.49
C PHE A 309 -9.07 -30.65 -1.13
N TRP A 310 -8.27 -30.18 -0.17
CA TRP A 310 -8.16 -30.78 1.17
C TRP A 310 -9.44 -30.65 1.97
N ASN A 311 -10.03 -29.45 2.02
CA ASN A 311 -11.24 -29.17 2.81
C ASN A 311 -12.53 -29.43 2.03
N LYS A 312 -12.44 -29.91 0.77
CA LYS A 312 -13.57 -30.23 -0.12
C LYS A 312 -14.61 -29.11 -0.21
N THR A 313 -14.16 -27.85 -0.15
CA THR A 313 -15.05 -26.69 -0.11
C THR A 313 -15.56 -26.35 -1.51
N ARG A 314 -16.83 -25.91 -1.61
CA ARG A 314 -17.43 -25.47 -2.87
C ARG A 314 -17.60 -23.95 -2.89
N ILE A 315 -17.53 -23.39 -4.10
CA ILE A 315 -17.83 -21.99 -4.30
C ILE A 315 -19.34 -21.80 -4.14
N ILE A 316 -19.76 -20.90 -3.25
CA ILE A 316 -21.17 -20.63 -2.95
C ILE A 316 -21.85 -19.94 -4.15
N PRO A 317 -22.97 -20.46 -4.68
CA PRO A 317 -23.75 -19.81 -5.74
C PRO A 317 -24.20 -18.40 -5.34
N LEU A 318 -24.38 -17.49 -6.30
CA LEU A 318 -24.70 -16.07 -6.04
C LEU A 318 -26.01 -15.88 -5.25
N GLU A 319 -26.99 -16.75 -5.49
CA GLU A 319 -28.28 -16.79 -4.80
C GLU A 319 -28.17 -17.16 -3.31
N ASN A 320 -27.18 -17.97 -2.93
CA ASN A 320 -27.03 -18.54 -1.59
C ASN A 320 -26.00 -17.80 -0.72
N ILE A 321 -25.48 -16.66 -1.19
CA ILE A 321 -24.55 -15.85 -0.38
C ILE A 321 -25.35 -15.27 0.80
N PRO A 322 -24.92 -15.43 2.06
CA PRO A 322 -25.68 -15.03 3.25
C PRO A 322 -25.65 -13.52 3.50
N ILE A 323 -25.97 -12.69 2.50
CA ILE A 323 -25.89 -11.22 2.58
C ILE A 323 -26.97 -10.67 3.51
N ARG A 324 -28.19 -11.17 3.36
CA ARG A 324 -29.37 -10.67 4.09
C ARG A 324 -29.24 -10.81 5.60
N GLY A 325 -28.76 -11.97 6.07
CA GLY A 325 -28.51 -12.19 7.49
C GLY A 325 -27.53 -11.17 8.11
N PHE A 326 -26.50 -10.75 7.37
CA PHE A 326 -25.59 -9.70 7.86
C PHE A 326 -26.22 -8.30 7.86
N ILE A 327 -27.11 -8.00 6.91
CA ILE A 327 -27.89 -6.76 6.89
C ILE A 327 -28.83 -6.72 8.11
N ASP A 328 -29.50 -7.83 8.41
CA ASP A 328 -30.42 -7.94 9.54
C ASP A 328 -29.69 -7.75 10.88
N VAL A 329 -28.51 -8.38 11.04
CA VAL A 329 -27.64 -8.16 12.22
C VAL A 329 -27.22 -6.70 12.34
N ALA A 330 -26.90 -6.04 11.23
CA ALA A 330 -26.51 -4.63 11.22
C ALA A 330 -27.68 -3.70 11.58
N ASN A 331 -28.90 -4.04 11.15
CA ASN A 331 -30.11 -3.29 11.47
C ASN A 331 -30.52 -3.49 12.94
N ALA A 332 -30.33 -4.68 13.49
CA ALA A 332 -30.61 -4.99 14.90
C ALA A 332 -29.64 -4.28 15.87
N ASN A 333 -28.44 -3.93 15.41
CA ASN A 333 -27.40 -3.27 16.21
C ASN A 333 -27.06 -1.90 15.64
N PRO A 334 -27.90 -0.86 15.80
CA PRO A 334 -27.62 0.48 15.27
C PRO A 334 -26.41 1.12 15.98
N GLU A 335 -25.48 1.65 15.18
CA GLU A 335 -24.31 2.38 15.69
C GLU A 335 -24.72 3.72 16.30
N LEU A 336 -24.10 4.08 17.43
CA LEU A 336 -24.30 5.38 18.06
C LEU A 336 -23.78 6.48 17.12
N ARG A 337 -24.66 7.41 16.73
CA ARG A 337 -24.27 8.54 15.87
C ARG A 337 -23.15 9.33 16.56
N THR A 338 -21.99 9.45 15.89
CA THR A 338 -20.93 10.34 16.36
C THR A 338 -21.44 11.78 16.32
N SER A 339 -21.36 12.50 17.44
CA SER A 339 -21.58 13.95 17.47
C SER A 339 -20.72 14.62 16.38
N LYS A 340 -21.33 15.44 15.51
CA LYS A 340 -20.59 16.28 14.57
C LYS A 340 -19.76 17.25 15.39
N SER A 341 -18.42 17.17 15.33
CA SER A 341 -17.59 18.20 15.96
C SER A 341 -17.79 19.53 15.22
N THR A 342 -18.53 20.44 15.83
CA THR A 342 -18.71 21.82 15.39
C THR A 342 -17.48 22.64 15.79
N GLY A 343 -16.82 23.30 14.83
CA GLY A 343 -15.71 24.22 15.06
C GLY A 343 -14.49 24.05 14.12
N LEU A 344 -13.35 24.61 14.51
CA LEU A 344 -12.03 24.52 13.82
C LEU A 344 -11.57 23.07 13.54
N THR A 345 -12.20 22.07 14.15
CA THR A 345 -12.14 20.64 13.79
C THR A 345 -12.65 20.33 12.38
N GLY A 346 -13.33 21.26 11.70
CA GLY A 346 -13.61 21.18 10.27
C GLY A 346 -12.35 21.21 9.40
N LEU A 347 -11.25 21.80 9.87
CA LEU A 347 -9.92 21.70 9.25
C LEU A 347 -9.22 20.38 9.59
N ASN A 348 -9.62 19.69 10.67
CA ASN A 348 -9.21 18.31 10.98
C ASN A 348 -9.84 17.26 10.05
N VAL A 349 -10.74 17.65 9.13
CA VAL A 349 -11.28 16.76 8.09
C VAL A 349 -10.16 16.19 7.20
N LEU A 350 -9.00 16.86 7.13
CA LEU A 350 -7.81 16.40 6.43
C LEU A 350 -6.75 15.75 7.34
N TRP A 351 -6.92 15.70 8.66
CA TRP A 351 -5.82 15.30 9.57
C TRP A 351 -6.20 14.42 10.76
N SER A 352 -7.48 14.07 10.95
CA SER A 352 -7.90 12.98 11.83
C SER A 352 -8.28 11.71 11.08
#